data_AF-A0A1S2KDW0-F1
#
_entry.id   AF-A0A1S2KDW0-F1
#
_cell.length_a   1.000
_cell.length_b   1.000
_cell.length_c   1.000
_cell.angle_alpha   90.00
_cell.angle_beta   90.00
_cell.angle_gamma   90.00
#
_symmetry.space_group_name_H-M   'P 1'
#
loop_
_entity.id
_entity.type
_entity.pdbx_description
1 polymer ?
#
loop_
_entity_poly.entity_id
_entity_poly.type
_entity_poly.pdbx_seq_one_letter_code
_entity_poly.pdbx_strand_id
1 'polypeptide(L)'
;MRIAVSGGPYGNPYALQAFVDDARARGCERLFCLGDLGGFGAEVNALWPILTDNDVECVAGNYDVAIARGDTDCGCGYRDAKDNEYAQLIYDHTLATTRRDFAAWMGTLPTERRETIDGVDVHMVHGSTLALNDFWWESLPEEQHRLRAEASGADVVLCTHSGLPWQRQVGETLVVNVGVLGKPANDGRREVWYAILDLDGGRPTAELVPLSYDWQAQAASMRAAGLPEIFTETIESGWWTTCLEILPPRERSRGRFHLYRSTLPSGFRPADDGWGEGASGGAMEGDRPVVPLFGTAYFPSRLWVYTNFHCNLACDYCAVASSPKAAPRTLSATDFHALVDEAVDAGFTELYVTGGEPFLHPGIVGLLDYATTRLPTVVMTNAMLLRGRRAAGLSALAGRKLTVQTSLDGATPAAHDAHRGAGSWLRTLDGIRHLVDLGLPPRVALTETPDNTDEIPAVTALLAELGLPAGHFAVRPLLRRGFSEAGAEIGEDSSIPELTVTADGLHWHPAGADLGTSPDLYLAPGGTPLAAGKELVTERFFTARLNDGSLPRPVHCAV
;
A
#
# COMPACT_ATOMS: atom_id res chain seq x y z
N MET A 1 -0.63 -9.02 -39.76
CA MET A 1 0.19 -10.05 -39.12
C MET A 1 0.09 -9.93 -37.60
N ARG A 2 0.21 -11.05 -36.87
CA ARG A 2 0.37 -11.04 -35.41
C ARG A 2 1.76 -11.48 -34.99
N ILE A 3 2.38 -10.72 -34.09
CA ILE A 3 3.66 -11.07 -33.47
C ILE A 3 3.50 -11.16 -31.96
N ALA A 4 4.23 -12.07 -31.33
CA ALA A 4 4.29 -12.17 -29.88
C ALA A 4 5.67 -11.78 -29.38
N VAL A 5 5.70 -11.02 -28.29
CA VAL A 5 6.91 -10.40 -27.76
C VAL A 5 6.95 -10.63 -26.26
N SER A 6 8.03 -11.25 -25.80
CA SER A 6 8.30 -11.50 -24.39
C SER A 6 9.60 -10.81 -23.97
N GLY A 7 9.87 -10.75 -22.67
CA GLY A 7 11.15 -10.32 -22.14
C GLY A 7 11.49 -11.08 -20.86
N GLY A 8 12.73 -10.96 -20.39
CA GLY A 8 13.21 -11.52 -19.14
C GLY A 8 12.73 -12.93 -18.82
N PRO A 9 13.08 -13.97 -19.61
CA PRO A 9 12.89 -15.35 -19.19
C PRO A 9 13.60 -15.64 -17.87
N TYR A 10 14.69 -14.95 -17.55
CA TYR A 10 15.42 -15.06 -16.28
C TYR A 10 15.68 -16.52 -15.87
N GLY A 11 16.20 -17.35 -16.77
CA GLY A 11 16.45 -18.77 -16.47
C GLY A 11 15.20 -19.61 -16.17
N ASN A 12 14.02 -19.19 -16.64
CA ASN A 12 12.75 -19.91 -16.49
C ASN A 12 12.32 -20.62 -17.80
N PRO A 13 12.75 -21.86 -18.05
CA PRO A 13 12.35 -22.61 -19.25
C PRO A 13 10.86 -22.95 -19.26
N TYR A 14 10.23 -23.08 -18.09
CA TYR A 14 8.81 -23.45 -17.97
C TYR A 14 7.90 -22.37 -18.52
N ALA A 15 8.14 -21.10 -18.17
CA ALA A 15 7.39 -19.99 -18.74
C ALA A 15 7.75 -19.72 -20.20
N LEU A 16 9.02 -19.88 -20.58
CA LEU A 16 9.44 -19.70 -21.98
C LEU A 16 8.75 -20.71 -22.91
N GLN A 17 8.68 -21.98 -22.52
CA GLN A 17 7.96 -22.99 -23.30
C GLN A 17 6.45 -22.67 -23.36
N ALA A 18 5.85 -22.30 -22.22
CA ALA A 18 4.44 -21.91 -22.18
C ALA A 18 4.14 -20.71 -23.08
N PHE A 19 5.05 -19.73 -23.15
CA PHE A 19 4.94 -18.57 -24.05
C PHE A 19 4.93 -18.99 -25.51
N VAL A 20 5.87 -19.86 -25.91
CA VAL A 20 5.92 -20.38 -27.29
C VAL A 20 4.61 -21.08 -27.64
N ASP A 21 4.15 -21.99 -26.78
CA ASP A 21 2.95 -22.78 -27.03
C ASP A 21 1.70 -21.88 -27.13
N ASP A 22 1.51 -20.95 -26.18
CA ASP A 22 0.36 -20.04 -26.16
C ASP A 22 0.38 -19.06 -27.34
N ALA A 23 1.54 -18.46 -27.65
CA ALA A 23 1.68 -17.53 -28.76
C ALA A 23 1.38 -18.21 -30.12
N ARG A 24 1.89 -19.44 -30.33
CA ARG A 24 1.61 -20.21 -31.54
C ARG A 24 0.14 -20.63 -31.61
N ALA A 25 -0.46 -21.05 -30.50
CA ALA A 25 -1.88 -21.39 -30.44
C ALA A 25 -2.79 -20.19 -30.79
N ARG A 26 -2.35 -18.96 -30.46
CA ARG A 26 -3.03 -17.70 -30.82
C ARG A 26 -2.75 -17.21 -32.24
N GLY A 27 -1.98 -17.97 -33.02
CA GLY A 27 -1.68 -17.68 -34.41
C GLY A 27 -0.60 -16.63 -34.62
N CYS A 28 0.30 -16.41 -33.65
CA CYS A 28 1.43 -15.50 -33.83
C CYS A 28 2.46 -16.12 -34.78
N GLU A 29 2.82 -15.36 -35.81
CA GLU A 29 3.69 -15.82 -36.89
C GLU A 29 5.17 -15.70 -36.52
N ARG A 30 5.53 -14.62 -35.80
CA ARG A 30 6.89 -14.38 -35.28
C ARG A 30 6.87 -14.21 -33.76
N LEU A 31 7.92 -14.71 -33.14
CA LEU A 31 8.13 -14.67 -31.69
C LEU A 31 9.41 -13.90 -31.39
N PHE A 32 9.36 -13.00 -30.43
CA PHE A 32 10.51 -12.20 -30.00
C PHE A 32 10.76 -12.33 -28.50
N CYS A 33 12.03 -12.24 -28.10
CA CYS A 33 12.47 -12.16 -26.71
C CYS A 33 13.40 -10.96 -26.52
N LEU A 34 13.00 -10.02 -25.67
CA LEU A 34 13.68 -8.74 -25.47
C LEU A 34 14.81 -8.81 -24.43
N GLY A 35 15.47 -9.96 -24.30
CA GLY A 35 16.67 -10.13 -23.48
C GLY A 35 16.44 -10.46 -22.01
N ASP A 36 17.54 -10.44 -21.27
CA ASP A 36 17.71 -10.99 -19.92
C ASP A 36 17.33 -12.48 -19.83
N LEU A 37 18.08 -13.29 -20.59
CA LEU A 37 17.95 -14.74 -20.57
C LEU A 37 18.45 -15.33 -19.24
N GLY A 38 19.46 -14.70 -18.64
CA GLY A 38 19.94 -14.99 -17.29
C GLY A 38 19.25 -14.15 -16.21
N GLY A 39 19.54 -14.40 -14.93
CA GLY A 39 18.96 -13.67 -13.81
C GLY A 39 18.08 -14.55 -12.92
N PHE A 40 17.00 -13.97 -12.38
CA PHE A 40 16.10 -14.46 -11.31
C PHE A 40 15.98 -16.00 -11.06
N GLY A 41 15.86 -16.82 -12.09
CA GLY A 41 15.70 -18.28 -12.03
C GLY A 41 16.99 -19.08 -12.20
N ALA A 42 16.87 -20.41 -12.25
CA ALA A 42 18.02 -21.32 -12.12
C ALA A 42 18.48 -22.01 -13.41
N GLU A 43 17.63 -22.13 -14.44
CA GLU A 43 17.86 -23.05 -15.55
C GLU A 43 18.19 -22.32 -16.86
N VAL A 44 19.14 -21.38 -16.81
CA VAL A 44 19.54 -20.53 -17.95
C VAL A 44 19.85 -21.33 -19.22
N ASN A 45 20.60 -22.43 -19.12
CA ASN A 45 20.98 -23.23 -20.30
C ASN A 45 19.80 -23.96 -20.97
N ALA A 46 18.71 -24.21 -20.24
CA ALA A 46 17.54 -24.87 -20.79
C ALA A 46 16.75 -23.95 -21.73
N LEU A 47 16.96 -22.63 -21.63
CA LEU A 47 16.34 -21.66 -22.53
C LEU A 47 16.85 -21.80 -23.97
N TRP A 48 18.14 -22.09 -24.14
CA TRP A 48 18.77 -22.01 -25.46
C TRP A 48 18.09 -22.88 -26.53
N PRO A 49 17.87 -24.19 -26.33
CA PRO A 49 17.15 -25.00 -27.32
C PRO A 49 15.71 -24.54 -27.52
N ILE A 50 15.01 -24.05 -26.48
CA ILE A 50 13.64 -23.54 -26.63
C ILE A 50 13.63 -22.31 -27.55
N LEU A 51 14.60 -21.40 -27.39
CA LEU A 51 14.74 -20.23 -28.24
C LEU A 51 15.07 -20.60 -29.68
N THR A 52 16.07 -21.48 -29.89
CA THR A 52 16.55 -21.80 -31.24
C THR A 52 15.62 -22.73 -32.01
N ASP A 53 15.04 -23.72 -31.35
CA ASP A 53 14.23 -24.75 -32.01
C ASP A 53 12.82 -24.23 -32.36
N ASN A 54 12.41 -23.09 -31.79
CA ASN A 54 11.11 -22.45 -32.03
C ASN A 54 11.21 -21.11 -32.77
N ASP A 55 12.38 -20.78 -33.31
CA ASP A 55 12.67 -19.55 -34.07
C ASP A 55 12.29 -18.27 -33.28
N VAL A 56 12.69 -18.19 -32.00
CA VAL A 56 12.48 -17.00 -31.17
C VAL A 56 13.61 -16.00 -31.42
N GLU A 57 13.26 -14.84 -31.98
CA GLU A 57 14.21 -13.79 -32.32
C GLU A 57 14.56 -12.95 -31.09
N CYS A 58 15.84 -12.94 -30.70
CA CYS A 58 16.28 -12.31 -29.47
C CYS A 58 16.97 -10.95 -29.68
N VAL A 59 16.77 -10.06 -28.72
CA VAL A 59 17.56 -8.86 -28.44
C VAL A 59 18.30 -9.10 -27.12
N ALA A 60 19.53 -8.60 -26.98
CA ALA A 60 20.30 -8.72 -25.75
C ALA A 60 19.78 -7.76 -24.67
N GLY A 61 19.60 -8.27 -23.46
CA GLY A 61 19.45 -7.51 -22.23
C GLY A 61 20.80 -7.23 -21.55
N ASN A 62 20.77 -6.56 -20.41
CA ASN A 62 22.00 -6.24 -19.68
C ASN A 62 22.67 -7.50 -19.12
N TYR A 63 21.90 -8.51 -18.69
CA TYR A 63 22.49 -9.79 -18.29
C TYR A 63 23.22 -10.48 -19.45
N ASP A 64 22.61 -10.51 -20.64
CA ASP A 64 23.17 -11.21 -21.79
C ASP A 64 24.52 -10.61 -22.22
N VAL A 65 24.60 -9.27 -22.23
CA VAL A 65 25.84 -8.54 -22.52
C VAL A 65 26.91 -8.82 -21.46
N ALA A 66 26.54 -8.75 -20.17
CA ALA A 66 27.48 -8.93 -19.06
C ALA A 66 28.01 -10.36 -18.99
N ILE A 67 27.15 -11.36 -19.17
CA ILE A 67 27.52 -12.78 -19.16
C ILE A 67 28.41 -13.13 -20.36
N ALA A 68 28.11 -12.59 -21.54
CA ALA A 68 28.94 -12.80 -22.74
C ALA A 68 30.35 -12.25 -22.59
N ARG A 69 30.52 -11.14 -21.84
CA ARG A 69 31.82 -10.50 -21.58
C ARG A 69 32.55 -11.08 -20.37
N GLY A 70 31.82 -11.74 -19.46
CA GLY A 70 32.34 -12.19 -18.18
C GLY A 70 32.60 -11.01 -17.23
N ASP A 71 31.68 -10.04 -17.21
CA ASP A 71 31.71 -8.91 -16.28
C ASP A 71 31.52 -9.39 -14.83
N THR A 72 31.67 -8.48 -13.86
CA THR A 72 31.54 -8.81 -12.43
C THR A 72 30.14 -8.63 -11.87
N ASP A 73 29.26 -7.94 -12.60
CA ASP A 73 27.87 -7.70 -12.23
C ASP A 73 26.96 -7.59 -13.47
N CYS A 74 25.64 -7.52 -13.25
CA CYS A 74 24.65 -7.38 -14.33
C CYS A 74 24.56 -5.96 -14.93
N GLY A 75 25.19 -4.96 -14.32
CA GLY A 75 25.01 -3.56 -14.69
C GLY A 75 23.60 -3.01 -14.46
N CYS A 76 22.76 -3.65 -13.64
CA CYS A 76 21.37 -3.24 -13.43
C CYS A 76 21.23 -1.85 -12.79
N GLY A 77 22.24 -1.37 -12.05
CA GLY A 77 22.28 0.00 -11.52
C GLY A 77 21.34 0.27 -10.34
N TYR A 78 21.03 -0.74 -9.51
CA TYR A 78 20.25 -0.54 -8.29
C TYR A 78 20.95 0.46 -7.36
N ARG A 79 20.17 1.34 -6.72
CA ARG A 79 20.71 2.32 -5.76
C ARG A 79 20.76 1.77 -4.34
N ASP A 80 19.85 0.87 -3.99
CA ASP A 80 19.76 0.30 -2.65
C ASP A 80 20.75 -0.86 -2.47
N ALA A 81 21.38 -0.92 -1.30
CA ALA A 81 22.41 -1.93 -1.01
C ALA A 81 21.84 -3.35 -0.93
N LYS A 82 20.60 -3.51 -0.46
CA LYS A 82 19.98 -4.83 -0.32
C LYS A 82 19.50 -5.36 -1.68
N ASP A 83 18.95 -4.49 -2.53
CA ASP A 83 18.65 -4.85 -3.91
C ASP A 83 19.93 -5.24 -4.67
N ASN A 84 21.04 -4.52 -4.49
CA ASN A 84 22.34 -4.88 -5.07
C ASN A 84 22.87 -6.23 -4.55
N GLU A 85 22.72 -6.55 -3.26
CA GLU A 85 23.12 -7.84 -2.70
C GLU A 85 22.37 -9.00 -3.39
N TYR A 86 21.05 -8.89 -3.53
CA TYR A 86 20.26 -9.91 -4.23
C TYR A 86 20.60 -9.99 -5.72
N ALA A 87 20.82 -8.86 -6.37
CA ALA A 87 21.25 -8.81 -7.77
C ALA A 87 22.59 -9.53 -7.97
N GLN A 88 23.55 -9.34 -7.05
CA GLN A 88 24.85 -10.01 -7.11
C GLN A 88 24.70 -11.52 -6.93
N LEU A 89 23.92 -11.97 -5.93
CA LEU A 89 23.72 -13.40 -5.66
C LEU A 89 23.20 -14.14 -6.90
N ILE A 90 22.23 -13.56 -7.60
CA ILE A 90 21.65 -14.21 -8.78
C ILE A 90 22.53 -14.07 -10.02
N TYR A 91 23.27 -12.96 -10.15
CA TYR A 91 24.25 -12.79 -11.21
C TYR A 91 25.37 -13.83 -11.10
N ASP A 92 25.96 -14.00 -9.91
CA ASP A 92 27.01 -14.99 -9.65
C ASP A 92 26.55 -16.41 -10.01
N HIS A 93 25.31 -16.74 -9.63
CA HIS A 93 24.70 -18.03 -10.00
C HIS A 93 24.57 -18.19 -11.51
N THR A 94 24.04 -17.17 -12.20
CA THR A 94 23.87 -17.16 -13.66
C THR A 94 25.22 -17.31 -14.37
N LEU A 95 26.23 -16.54 -13.97
CA LEU A 95 27.57 -16.58 -14.55
C LEU A 95 28.25 -17.94 -14.34
N ALA A 96 28.11 -18.52 -13.15
CA ALA A 96 28.71 -19.81 -12.83
C ALA A 96 28.07 -20.98 -13.58
N THR A 97 26.78 -20.88 -13.92
CA THR A 97 26.02 -21.99 -14.52
C THR A 97 25.90 -21.88 -16.03
N THR A 98 26.00 -20.69 -16.63
CA THR A 98 25.85 -20.49 -18.07
C THR A 98 26.98 -21.19 -18.85
N ARG A 99 26.61 -22.00 -19.84
CA ARG A 99 27.58 -22.64 -20.74
C ARG A 99 28.28 -21.58 -21.59
N ARG A 100 29.58 -21.77 -21.81
CA ARG A 100 30.41 -20.82 -22.58
C ARG A 100 29.95 -20.61 -24.02
N ASP A 101 29.43 -21.65 -24.67
CA ASP A 101 28.91 -21.56 -26.03
C ASP A 101 27.58 -20.80 -26.09
N PHE A 102 26.73 -20.97 -25.07
CA PHE A 102 25.51 -20.17 -24.94
C PHE A 102 25.84 -18.70 -24.63
N ALA A 103 26.77 -18.42 -23.72
CA ALA A 103 27.25 -17.06 -23.46
C ALA A 103 27.87 -16.41 -24.71
N ALA A 104 28.64 -17.17 -25.49
CA ALA A 104 29.17 -16.68 -26.76
C ALA A 104 28.07 -16.35 -27.77
N TRP A 105 27.01 -17.16 -27.83
CA TRP A 105 25.82 -16.88 -28.65
C TRP A 105 25.10 -15.61 -28.18
N MET A 106 24.91 -15.41 -26.87
CA MET A 106 24.35 -14.17 -26.31
C MET A 106 25.14 -12.93 -26.76
N GLY A 107 26.47 -13.03 -26.83
CA GLY A 107 27.34 -11.94 -27.31
C GLY A 107 27.18 -11.58 -28.78
N THR A 108 26.44 -12.36 -29.56
CA THR A 108 26.11 -12.07 -30.97
C THR A 108 24.77 -11.34 -31.14
N LEU A 109 23.94 -11.29 -30.10
CA LEU A 109 22.63 -10.68 -30.15
C LEU A 109 22.75 -9.15 -30.25
N PRO A 110 21.89 -8.48 -31.04
CA PRO A 110 21.85 -7.03 -31.08
C PRO A 110 21.23 -6.49 -29.78
N THR A 111 21.64 -5.30 -29.34
CA THR A 111 21.09 -4.64 -28.14
C THR A 111 19.76 -3.90 -28.39
N GLU A 112 19.41 -3.74 -29.66
CA GLU A 112 18.14 -3.18 -30.13
C GLU A 112 17.78 -3.82 -31.48
N ARG A 113 16.49 -3.86 -31.81
CA ARG A 113 16.01 -4.30 -33.12
C ARG A 113 14.96 -3.33 -33.63
N ARG A 114 15.12 -2.84 -34.85
CA ARG A 114 14.14 -1.99 -35.53
C ARG A 114 13.77 -2.58 -36.87
N GLU A 115 12.47 -2.77 -37.09
CA GLU A 115 11.95 -3.41 -38.30
C GLU A 115 10.61 -2.80 -38.71
N THR A 116 10.39 -2.66 -40.01
CA THR A 116 9.06 -2.37 -40.56
C THR A 116 8.32 -3.67 -40.80
N ILE A 117 7.23 -3.90 -40.09
CA ILE A 117 6.40 -5.12 -40.18
C ILE A 117 4.99 -4.71 -40.60
N ASP A 118 4.49 -5.23 -41.72
CA ASP A 118 3.19 -4.85 -42.31
C ASP A 118 2.99 -3.32 -42.46
N GLY A 119 4.07 -2.59 -42.72
CA GLY A 119 4.06 -1.13 -42.89
C GLY A 119 4.11 -0.32 -41.60
N VAL A 120 4.24 -0.97 -40.44
CA VAL A 120 4.42 -0.33 -39.13
C VAL A 120 5.89 -0.38 -38.72
N ASP A 121 6.47 0.74 -38.33
CA ASP A 121 7.83 0.81 -37.80
C ASP A 121 7.86 0.41 -36.32
N VAL A 122 8.50 -0.72 -36.02
CA VAL A 122 8.54 -1.34 -34.70
C VAL A 122 9.97 -1.30 -34.16
N HIS A 123 10.16 -0.68 -32.99
CA HIS A 123 11.44 -0.63 -32.29
C HIS A 123 11.38 -1.45 -31.00
N MET A 124 12.22 -2.46 -30.90
CA MET A 124 12.33 -3.41 -29.80
C MET A 124 13.62 -3.17 -29.02
N VAL A 125 13.49 -2.86 -27.73
CA VAL A 125 14.61 -2.56 -26.83
C VAL A 125 14.46 -3.33 -25.51
N HIS A 126 15.55 -3.56 -24.79
CA HIS A 126 15.47 -4.21 -23.47
C HIS A 126 14.92 -3.25 -22.40
N GLY A 127 15.69 -2.21 -22.03
CA GLY A 127 15.28 -1.22 -21.02
C GLY A 127 14.43 -0.09 -21.60
N SER A 128 15.08 0.89 -22.23
CA SER A 128 14.41 1.94 -22.99
C SER A 128 15.22 2.36 -24.21
N THR A 129 14.68 3.29 -24.98
CA THR A 129 15.32 3.91 -26.14
C THR A 129 16.47 4.85 -25.76
N LEU A 130 16.70 5.09 -24.47
CA LEU A 130 17.80 5.94 -23.97
C LEU A 130 18.97 5.12 -23.45
N ALA A 131 18.71 3.97 -22.81
CA ALA A 131 19.75 3.08 -22.31
C ALA A 131 19.24 1.65 -22.13
N LEU A 132 20.17 0.70 -22.25
CA LEU A 132 19.91 -0.74 -22.17
C LEU A 132 19.29 -1.15 -20.83
N ASN A 133 19.77 -0.58 -19.72
CA ASN A 133 19.37 -0.88 -18.33
C ASN A 133 18.48 0.22 -17.72
N ASP A 134 17.79 1.00 -18.55
CA ASP A 134 16.87 2.03 -18.06
C ASP A 134 15.54 1.41 -17.62
N PHE A 135 15.13 1.70 -16.39
CA PHE A 135 13.83 1.28 -15.88
C PHE A 135 12.72 2.22 -16.34
N TRP A 136 12.05 1.85 -17.44
CA TRP A 136 10.90 2.59 -17.96
C TRP A 136 9.61 2.19 -17.22
N TRP A 137 9.32 2.89 -16.12
CA TRP A 137 8.12 2.68 -15.30
C TRP A 137 6.87 3.35 -15.89
N GLU A 138 5.70 2.77 -15.60
CA GLU A 138 4.39 3.35 -15.97
C GLU A 138 4.20 4.71 -15.30
N SER A 139 4.59 4.83 -14.03
CA SER A 139 4.43 6.04 -13.20
C SER A 139 5.34 7.20 -13.57
N LEU A 140 6.25 7.05 -14.53
CA LEU A 140 7.13 8.16 -14.91
C LEU A 140 6.29 9.36 -15.39
N PRO A 141 6.76 10.61 -15.12
CA PRO A 141 6.12 11.80 -15.64
C PRO A 141 5.95 11.79 -17.17
N GLU A 142 4.93 12.46 -17.69
CA GLU A 142 4.62 12.49 -19.13
C GLU A 142 5.80 12.91 -20.01
N GLU A 143 6.60 13.86 -19.55
CA GLU A 143 7.82 14.29 -20.24
C GLU A 143 8.87 13.18 -20.38
N GLN A 144 8.97 12.28 -19.41
CA GLN A 144 9.91 11.15 -19.43
C GLN A 144 9.48 10.08 -20.44
N HIS A 145 8.17 9.88 -20.58
CA HIS A 145 7.59 9.04 -21.63
C HIS A 145 7.84 9.64 -23.02
N ARG A 146 7.56 10.94 -23.20
CA ARG A 146 7.78 11.64 -24.48
C ARG A 146 9.23 11.62 -24.92
N LEU A 147 10.17 11.89 -24.01
CA LEU A 147 11.61 11.86 -24.31
C LEU A 147 12.05 10.52 -24.92
N ARG A 148 11.57 9.40 -24.35
CA ARG A 148 11.90 8.05 -24.82
C ARG A 148 11.21 7.72 -26.14
N ALA A 149 9.94 8.07 -26.29
CA ALA A 149 9.21 7.88 -27.55
C ALA A 149 9.84 8.67 -28.71
N GLU A 150 10.17 9.94 -28.49
CA GLU A 150 10.80 10.83 -29.47
C GLU A 150 12.22 10.36 -29.87
N ALA A 151 13.00 9.82 -28.92
CA ALA A 151 14.31 9.25 -29.21
C ALA A 151 14.24 8.06 -30.21
N SER A 152 13.13 7.33 -30.23
CA SER A 152 12.88 6.28 -31.21
C SER A 152 12.33 6.82 -32.53
N GLY A 153 11.28 7.65 -32.45
CA GLY A 153 10.50 8.11 -33.60
C GLY A 153 9.83 6.97 -34.38
N ALA A 154 9.51 5.85 -33.72
CA ALA A 154 8.84 4.70 -34.32
C ALA A 154 7.33 4.74 -34.05
N ASP A 155 6.54 4.02 -34.85
CA ASP A 155 5.09 3.87 -34.63
C ASP A 155 4.81 3.08 -33.35
N VAL A 156 5.63 2.06 -33.08
CA VAL A 156 5.54 1.21 -31.90
C VAL A 156 6.90 1.04 -31.23
N VAL A 157 6.96 1.19 -29.91
CA VAL A 157 8.13 0.84 -29.10
C VAL A 157 7.75 -0.29 -28.14
N LEU A 158 8.49 -1.39 -28.20
CA LEU A 158 8.36 -2.55 -27.32
C LEU A 158 9.56 -2.58 -26.38
N CYS A 159 9.31 -2.59 -25.07
CA CYS A 159 10.35 -2.67 -24.05
C CYS A 159 10.04 -3.73 -22.97
N THR A 160 11.02 -4.01 -22.10
CA THR A 160 10.91 -4.91 -20.95
C THR A 160 11.69 -4.33 -19.76
N HIS A 161 12.52 -5.13 -19.08
CA HIS A 161 13.47 -4.78 -18.01
C HIS A 161 12.84 -4.39 -16.67
N SER A 162 11.93 -3.42 -16.65
CA SER A 162 11.20 -3.04 -15.43
C SER A 162 10.26 -4.16 -14.93
N GLY A 163 9.94 -5.11 -15.80
CA GLY A 163 9.25 -6.35 -15.47
C GLY A 163 7.75 -6.24 -15.32
N LEU A 164 7.21 -5.01 -15.21
CA LEU A 164 5.78 -4.77 -15.03
C LEU A 164 5.12 -4.42 -16.36
N PRO A 165 4.09 -5.18 -16.78
CA PRO A 165 3.43 -4.96 -18.07
C PRO A 165 2.58 -3.68 -18.04
N TRP A 166 2.72 -2.84 -19.07
CA TRP A 166 1.87 -1.67 -19.27
C TRP A 166 1.91 -1.23 -20.73
N GLN A 167 0.91 -0.48 -21.17
CA GLN A 167 0.93 0.13 -22.51
C GLN A 167 0.32 1.52 -22.50
N ARG A 168 0.80 2.38 -23.39
CA ARG A 168 0.38 3.77 -23.47
C ARG A 168 0.60 4.37 -24.86
N GLN A 169 -0.36 5.17 -25.31
CA GLN A 169 -0.15 6.08 -26.44
C GLN A 169 0.60 7.33 -25.96
N VAL A 170 1.79 7.57 -26.52
CA VAL A 170 2.65 8.73 -26.21
C VAL A 170 2.88 9.52 -27.50
N GLY A 171 2.15 10.61 -27.67
CA GLY A 171 2.08 11.29 -28.97
C GLY A 171 1.55 10.33 -30.04
N GLU A 172 2.32 10.12 -31.10
CA GLU A 172 1.97 9.20 -32.20
C GLU A 172 2.47 7.76 -31.98
N THR A 173 3.34 7.54 -30.98
CA THR A 173 3.93 6.22 -30.70
C THR A 173 3.09 5.42 -29.70
N LEU A 174 2.80 4.16 -30.03
CA LEU A 174 2.32 3.17 -29.06
C LEU A 174 3.51 2.56 -28.32
N VAL A 175 3.61 2.81 -27.02
CA VAL A 175 4.65 2.21 -26.16
C VAL A 175 4.06 1.05 -25.38
N VAL A 176 4.75 -0.08 -25.39
CA VAL A 176 4.31 -1.31 -24.71
C VAL A 176 5.49 -1.90 -23.93
N ASN A 177 5.39 -1.90 -22.61
CA ASN A 177 6.23 -2.77 -21.79
C ASN A 177 5.59 -4.14 -21.73
N VAL A 178 6.26 -5.14 -22.29
CA VAL A 178 5.69 -6.48 -22.49
C VAL A 178 5.66 -7.31 -21.20
N GLY A 179 6.21 -6.79 -20.10
CA GLY A 179 6.45 -7.55 -18.88
C GLY A 179 7.63 -8.51 -19.02
N VAL A 180 7.66 -9.53 -18.16
CA VAL A 180 8.69 -10.56 -18.16
C VAL A 180 8.10 -11.95 -17.91
N LEU A 181 8.78 -12.99 -18.40
CA LEU A 181 8.39 -14.41 -18.24
C LEU A 181 8.95 -15.06 -16.97
N GLY A 182 10.05 -14.54 -16.43
CA GLY A 182 10.79 -15.18 -15.34
C GLY A 182 10.32 -14.80 -13.93
N LYS A 183 9.49 -13.75 -13.81
CA LYS A 183 9.07 -13.17 -12.53
C LYS A 183 7.62 -12.65 -12.61
N PRO A 184 6.73 -12.98 -11.65
CA PRO A 184 5.37 -12.44 -11.59
C PRO A 184 5.30 -10.92 -11.48
N ALA A 185 4.15 -10.31 -11.76
CA ALA A 185 3.98 -8.84 -11.85
C ALA A 185 3.73 -8.12 -10.50
N ASN A 186 4.09 -8.72 -9.37
CA ASN A 186 3.91 -8.15 -8.02
C ASN A 186 2.45 -7.81 -7.66
N ASP A 187 1.49 -8.63 -8.09
CA ASP A 187 0.06 -8.44 -7.90
C ASP A 187 -0.62 -9.61 -7.15
N GLY A 188 0.21 -10.52 -6.60
CA GLY A 188 -0.25 -11.72 -5.89
C GLY A 188 -0.74 -12.85 -6.81
N ARG A 189 -0.67 -12.64 -8.12
CA ARG A 189 -0.93 -13.66 -9.13
C ARG A 189 0.37 -14.35 -9.52
N ARG A 190 0.26 -15.60 -10.00
CA ARG A 190 1.42 -16.42 -10.34
C ARG A 190 1.73 -16.36 -11.82
N GLU A 191 0.78 -15.88 -12.62
CA GLU A 191 0.96 -15.61 -14.03
C GLU A 191 2.11 -14.62 -14.27
N VAL A 192 2.77 -14.82 -15.40
CA VAL A 192 3.78 -13.92 -15.96
C VAL A 192 3.21 -13.28 -17.22
N TRP A 193 3.94 -12.37 -17.86
CA TRP A 193 3.34 -11.54 -18.91
C TRP A 193 4.19 -11.49 -20.19
N TYR A 194 3.49 -11.38 -21.31
CA TYR A 194 4.04 -11.06 -22.61
C TYR A 194 3.02 -10.20 -23.39
N ALA A 195 3.39 -9.70 -24.57
CA ALA A 195 2.47 -8.94 -25.42
C ALA A 195 2.25 -9.60 -26.79
N ILE A 196 1.03 -9.46 -27.32
CA ILE A 196 0.73 -9.70 -28.74
C ILE A 196 0.49 -8.35 -29.41
N LEU A 197 1.22 -8.11 -30.49
CA LEU A 197 1.00 -6.95 -31.35
C LEU A 197 0.24 -7.39 -32.60
N ASP A 198 -0.95 -6.83 -32.78
CA ASP A 198 -1.75 -6.97 -34.00
C ASP A 198 -1.50 -5.76 -34.90
N LEU A 199 -0.99 -6.02 -36.09
CA LEU A 199 -0.58 -5.03 -37.08
C LEU A 199 -1.61 -4.87 -38.21
N ASP A 200 -2.73 -5.60 -38.17
CA ASP A 200 -3.75 -5.54 -39.21
C ASP A 200 -4.55 -4.22 -39.16
N GLY A 201 -4.88 -3.66 -40.33
CA GLY A 201 -5.81 -2.53 -40.44
C GLY A 201 -5.20 -1.13 -40.30
N GLY A 202 -3.87 -1.00 -40.34
CA GLY A 202 -3.17 0.29 -40.47
C GLY A 202 -3.03 1.10 -39.17
N ARG A 203 -3.52 0.58 -38.04
CA ARG A 203 -3.19 1.10 -36.70
C ARG A 203 -2.77 -0.06 -35.80
N PRO A 204 -1.52 -0.09 -35.31
CA PRO A 204 -1.06 -1.17 -34.45
C PRO A 204 -1.81 -1.16 -33.12
N THR A 205 -2.14 -2.35 -32.62
CA THR A 205 -2.74 -2.53 -31.28
C THR A 205 -2.00 -3.62 -30.52
N ALA A 206 -1.91 -3.48 -29.20
CA ALA A 206 -1.25 -4.47 -28.35
C ALA A 206 -2.18 -5.02 -27.28
N GLU A 207 -2.10 -6.33 -27.07
CA GLU A 207 -2.72 -7.07 -25.98
C GLU A 207 -1.62 -7.53 -25.01
N LEU A 208 -1.74 -7.15 -23.73
CA LEU A 208 -0.91 -7.71 -22.66
C LEU A 208 -1.56 -9.00 -22.18
N VAL A 209 -0.85 -10.11 -22.31
CA VAL A 209 -1.38 -11.45 -22.08
C VAL A 209 -0.82 -12.02 -20.76
N PRO A 210 -1.68 -12.31 -19.77
CA PRO A 210 -1.27 -13.07 -18.61
C PRO A 210 -1.08 -14.55 -19.01
N LEU A 211 0.09 -15.10 -18.70
CA LEU A 211 0.51 -16.44 -19.07
C LEU A 211 0.58 -17.33 -17.83
N SER A 212 -0.22 -18.39 -17.82
CA SER A 212 -0.08 -19.49 -16.88
C SER A 212 1.06 -20.42 -17.31
N TYR A 213 1.83 -20.91 -16.35
CA TYR A 213 2.94 -21.85 -16.57
C TYR A 213 3.13 -22.73 -15.32
N ASP A 214 4.04 -23.71 -15.41
CA ASP A 214 4.40 -24.59 -14.29
C ASP A 214 5.33 -23.86 -13.30
N TRP A 215 4.75 -22.97 -12.50
CA TRP A 215 5.47 -22.20 -11.48
C TRP A 215 6.00 -23.10 -10.36
N GLN A 216 5.36 -24.25 -10.10
CA GLN A 216 5.85 -25.23 -9.13
C GLN A 216 7.18 -25.84 -9.59
N ALA A 217 7.30 -26.17 -10.87
CA ALA A 217 8.55 -26.68 -11.42
C ALA A 217 9.66 -25.63 -11.40
N GLN A 218 9.35 -24.36 -11.73
CA GLN A 218 10.32 -23.27 -11.58
C GLN A 218 10.77 -23.12 -10.12
N ALA A 219 9.83 -23.07 -9.17
CA ALA A 219 10.15 -22.96 -7.75
C ALA A 219 11.01 -24.14 -7.26
N ALA A 220 10.70 -25.36 -7.71
CA ALA A 220 11.47 -26.55 -7.39
C ALA A 220 12.90 -26.52 -7.97
N SER A 221 13.07 -26.05 -9.22
CA SER A 221 14.39 -25.95 -9.84
C SER A 221 15.27 -24.91 -9.15
N MET A 222 14.70 -23.77 -8.75
CA MET A 222 15.39 -22.74 -7.97
C MET A 222 15.91 -23.28 -6.63
N ARG A 223 15.08 -24.03 -5.89
CA ARG A 223 15.50 -24.68 -4.63
C ARG A 223 16.57 -25.75 -4.86
N ALA A 224 16.41 -26.56 -5.91
CA ALA A 224 17.40 -27.59 -6.26
C ALA A 224 18.76 -26.99 -6.62
N ALA A 225 18.77 -25.80 -7.22
CA ALA A 225 19.97 -25.02 -7.53
C ALA A 225 20.59 -24.30 -6.32
N GLY A 226 19.95 -24.38 -5.14
CA GLY A 226 20.42 -23.75 -3.91
C GLY A 226 20.21 -22.23 -3.88
N LEU A 227 19.29 -21.70 -4.70
CA LEU A 227 18.94 -20.29 -4.63
C LEU A 227 18.26 -19.96 -3.28
N PRO A 228 18.47 -18.77 -2.71
CA PRO A 228 17.83 -18.38 -1.47
C PRO A 228 16.30 -18.41 -1.56
N GLU A 229 15.64 -18.91 -0.50
CA GLU A 229 14.18 -19.11 -0.46
C GLU A 229 13.38 -17.85 -0.83
N ILE A 230 13.93 -16.66 -0.52
CA ILE A 230 13.30 -15.38 -0.87
C ILE A 230 12.97 -15.26 -2.36
N PHE A 231 13.82 -15.75 -3.27
CA PHE A 231 13.54 -15.71 -4.72
C PHE A 231 12.36 -16.63 -5.06
N THR A 232 12.31 -17.82 -4.45
CA THR A 232 11.26 -18.80 -4.67
C THR A 232 9.92 -18.33 -4.09
N GLU A 233 9.91 -17.65 -2.95
CA GLU A 233 8.69 -17.07 -2.38
C GLU A 233 8.00 -16.07 -3.32
N THR A 234 8.76 -15.35 -4.16
CA THR A 234 8.17 -14.48 -5.18
C THR A 234 7.38 -15.29 -6.21
N ILE A 235 7.91 -16.43 -6.66
CA ILE A 235 7.24 -17.30 -7.63
C ILE A 235 5.96 -17.92 -7.04
N GLU A 236 6.02 -18.37 -5.78
CA GLU A 236 4.90 -19.08 -5.15
C GLU A 236 3.77 -18.16 -4.69
N SER A 237 4.11 -16.93 -4.30
CA SER A 237 3.16 -15.97 -3.75
C SER A 237 2.65 -14.95 -4.77
N GLY A 238 3.39 -14.71 -5.86
CA GLY A 238 3.11 -13.62 -6.80
C GLY A 238 3.51 -12.23 -6.30
N TRP A 239 4.05 -12.13 -5.08
CA TRP A 239 4.49 -10.89 -4.47
C TRP A 239 6.01 -10.80 -4.48
N TRP A 240 6.55 -9.65 -4.87
CA TRP A 240 7.98 -9.45 -4.86
C TRP A 240 8.51 -9.43 -3.43
N THR A 241 9.55 -10.21 -3.21
CA THR A 241 10.30 -10.29 -1.94
C THR A 241 11.73 -9.79 -2.11
N THR A 242 12.16 -9.52 -3.36
CA THR A 242 13.40 -8.85 -3.74
C THR A 242 13.10 -7.72 -4.73
N CYS A 243 14.04 -6.78 -4.90
CA CYS A 243 13.90 -5.62 -5.77
C CYS A 243 12.74 -4.71 -5.34
N LEU A 244 12.59 -4.47 -4.03
CA LEU A 244 11.51 -3.62 -3.50
C LEU A 244 11.85 -2.13 -3.52
N GLU A 245 13.13 -1.77 -3.41
CA GLU A 245 13.57 -0.37 -3.31
C GLU A 245 13.74 0.28 -4.69
N ILE A 246 13.89 -0.53 -5.75
CA ILE A 246 13.88 -0.03 -7.13
C ILE A 246 12.50 0.42 -7.61
N LEU A 247 11.42 -0.10 -7.02
CA LEU A 247 10.06 0.26 -7.41
C LEU A 247 9.77 1.72 -7.06
N PRO A 248 9.30 2.55 -8.01
CA PRO A 248 8.80 3.87 -7.69
C PRO A 248 7.60 3.80 -6.72
N PRO A 249 7.24 4.90 -6.04
CA PRO A 249 6.18 4.91 -5.04
C PRO A 249 4.86 4.29 -5.50
N ARG A 250 4.46 4.51 -6.76
CA ARG A 250 3.19 4.03 -7.32
C ARG A 250 3.20 2.54 -7.63
N GLU A 251 4.26 2.01 -8.21
CA GLU A 251 4.39 0.56 -8.45
C GLU A 251 4.59 -0.18 -7.12
N ARG A 252 5.31 0.43 -6.17
CA ARG A 252 5.55 -0.12 -4.84
C ARG A 252 4.28 -0.21 -4.00
N SER A 253 3.36 0.77 -4.12
CA SER A 253 2.11 0.81 -3.34
C SER A 253 1.10 -0.26 -3.72
N ARG A 254 1.19 -0.80 -4.94
CA ARG A 254 0.37 -1.93 -5.40
C ARG A 254 0.84 -3.27 -4.83
N GLY A 255 2.08 -3.35 -4.35
CA GLY A 255 2.68 -4.56 -3.80
C GLY A 255 2.15 -4.89 -2.40
N ARG A 256 2.26 -6.17 -1.99
CA ARG A 256 2.01 -6.58 -0.60
C ARG A 256 3.16 -6.18 0.33
N PHE A 257 4.39 -6.48 -0.11
CA PHE A 257 5.59 -6.17 0.64
C PHE A 257 6.16 -4.85 0.17
N HIS A 258 6.56 -4.03 1.14
CA HIS A 258 6.94 -2.67 0.87
C HIS A 258 8.38 -2.44 1.26
N LEU A 259 8.84 -2.90 2.44
CA LEU A 259 10.17 -2.62 2.96
C LEU A 259 10.95 -3.90 3.27
N TYR A 260 12.28 -3.82 3.22
CA TYR A 260 13.12 -4.81 3.88
C TYR A 260 13.13 -4.59 5.39
N ARG A 261 13.07 -5.67 6.17
CA ARG A 261 13.16 -5.65 7.64
C ARG A 261 14.43 -4.95 8.13
N SER A 262 15.53 -5.06 7.39
CA SER A 262 16.80 -4.39 7.67
C SER A 262 16.76 -2.87 7.50
N THR A 263 15.79 -2.33 6.76
CA THR A 263 15.61 -0.88 6.59
C THR A 263 14.73 -0.27 7.67
N LEU A 264 14.06 -1.11 8.47
CA LEU A 264 13.35 -0.64 9.65
C LEU A 264 14.39 -0.21 10.69
N PRO A 265 14.22 0.97 11.33
CA PRO A 265 15.12 1.41 12.38
C PRO A 265 15.24 0.35 13.46
N SER A 266 16.48 -0.07 13.75
CA SER A 266 16.77 -0.97 14.86
C SER A 266 16.30 -0.31 16.15
N GLY A 267 15.21 -0.78 16.74
CA GLY A 267 14.66 -0.20 17.95
C GLY A 267 13.73 0.99 17.75
N PHE A 268 13.00 1.06 16.64
CA PHE A 268 11.70 1.75 16.68
C PHE A 268 10.82 1.02 17.71
N ARG A 269 10.93 1.47 18.96
CA ARG A 269 9.89 1.33 19.96
C ARG A 269 8.99 2.54 19.73
N PRO A 270 7.68 2.36 19.47
CA PRO A 270 6.74 3.45 19.69
C PRO A 270 7.11 4.08 21.03
N ALA A 271 7.12 5.41 21.12
CA ALA A 271 7.42 6.07 22.38
C ALA A 271 6.53 5.45 23.47
N ASP A 272 7.03 5.35 24.70
CA ASP A 272 6.25 4.86 25.86
C ASP A 272 5.13 5.88 26.25
N ASP A 273 4.59 6.65 25.30
CA ASP A 273 3.64 7.75 25.51
C ASP A 273 2.18 7.29 25.67
N GLY A 274 1.98 6.01 26.01
CA GLY A 274 0.73 5.47 26.49
C GLY A 274 -0.17 4.91 25.39
N TRP A 275 -0.19 3.58 25.33
CA TRP A 275 -1.07 2.70 24.55
C TRP A 275 -0.65 2.40 23.11
N GLY A 276 0.12 1.31 23.02
CA GLY A 276 0.58 0.74 21.76
C GLY A 276 1.46 -0.49 21.95
N GLU A 277 1.11 -1.46 22.80
CA GLU A 277 1.25 -2.84 22.30
C GLU A 277 0.19 -2.98 21.20
N GLY A 278 0.41 -2.29 20.07
CA GLY A 278 -0.36 -2.51 18.86
C GLY A 278 -0.13 -3.97 18.56
N ALA A 279 -1.16 -4.79 18.80
CA ALA A 279 -1.14 -6.24 18.75
C ALA A 279 0.28 -6.80 18.59
N SER A 280 0.93 -7.14 19.70
CA SER A 280 2.02 -8.10 19.62
C SER A 280 1.50 -9.30 18.83
N GLY A 281 1.89 -9.40 17.56
CA GLY A 281 1.53 -10.50 16.67
C GLY A 281 0.13 -10.45 16.07
N GLY A 282 -0.09 -9.56 15.09
CA GLY A 282 -0.45 -10.14 13.80
C GLY A 282 0.79 -10.89 13.35
N ALA A 283 0.79 -12.23 13.38
CA ALA A 283 1.96 -13.03 13.03
C ALA A 283 2.58 -12.45 11.75
N MET A 284 3.75 -11.81 11.86
CA MET A 284 4.54 -11.53 10.67
C MET A 284 4.74 -12.91 10.05
N GLU A 285 4.12 -13.15 8.88
CA GLU A 285 4.20 -14.45 8.22
C GLU A 285 5.68 -14.81 8.02
N GLY A 286 6.20 -15.66 8.89
CA GLY A 286 7.55 -16.20 8.85
C GLY A 286 8.70 -15.24 9.17
N ASP A 287 9.89 -15.81 9.22
CA ASP A 287 11.18 -15.12 9.31
C ASP A 287 11.56 -14.35 8.01
N ARG A 288 10.58 -13.95 7.20
CA ARG A 288 10.82 -13.28 5.91
C ARG A 288 11.52 -11.93 6.10
N PRO A 289 12.51 -11.60 5.26
CA PRO A 289 13.26 -10.35 5.37
C PRO A 289 12.52 -9.12 4.82
N VAL A 290 11.24 -9.26 4.43
CA VAL A 290 10.38 -8.19 3.91
C VAL A 290 9.13 -8.03 4.76
N VAL A 291 8.55 -6.83 4.77
CA VAL A 291 7.35 -6.49 5.55
C VAL A 291 6.35 -5.62 4.77
N PRO A 292 5.04 -5.79 5.00
CA PRO A 292 4.05 -4.80 4.58
C PRO A 292 4.14 -3.53 5.43
N LEU A 293 3.57 -2.41 4.96
CA LEU A 293 3.36 -1.23 5.83
C LEU A 293 2.14 -1.42 6.75
N PHE A 294 1.03 -1.90 6.20
CA PHE A 294 -0.20 -2.13 6.95
C PHE A 294 -0.03 -3.22 8.01
N GLY A 295 -0.52 -2.95 9.22
CA GLY A 295 -0.34 -3.81 10.38
C GLY A 295 1.00 -3.60 11.10
N THR A 296 1.78 -2.59 10.71
CA THR A 296 3.00 -2.18 11.43
C THR A 296 2.73 -0.90 12.25
N ALA A 297 3.71 -0.49 13.06
CA ALA A 297 3.63 0.78 13.77
C ALA A 297 3.69 2.00 12.83
N TYR A 298 4.11 1.81 11.57
CA TYR A 298 4.02 2.85 10.56
C TYR A 298 2.58 3.01 10.11
N PHE A 299 1.93 1.96 9.60
CA PHE A 299 0.52 2.02 9.19
C PHE A 299 -0.30 1.00 10.01
N PRO A 300 -0.93 1.42 11.11
CA PRO A 300 -1.76 0.52 11.90
C PRO A 300 -2.92 -0.05 11.09
N SER A 301 -3.30 -1.31 11.34
CA SER A 301 -4.44 -1.97 10.69
C SER A 301 -5.79 -1.55 11.28
N ARG A 302 -5.98 -0.25 11.58
CA ARG A 302 -7.22 0.31 12.12
C ARG A 302 -7.87 1.28 11.13
N LEU A 303 -9.18 1.19 10.98
CA LEU A 303 -9.96 2.06 10.12
C LEU A 303 -10.78 3.04 10.96
N TRP A 304 -10.71 4.32 10.62
CA TRP A 304 -11.53 5.35 11.25
C TRP A 304 -12.75 5.67 10.40
N VAL A 305 -13.91 5.83 11.04
CA VAL A 305 -15.18 6.12 10.36
C VAL A 305 -15.92 7.24 11.08
N TYR A 306 -16.07 8.38 10.41
CA TYR A 306 -16.91 9.47 10.84
C TYR A 306 -18.37 9.21 10.45
N THR A 307 -19.18 8.83 11.44
CA THR A 307 -20.62 8.62 11.23
C THR A 307 -21.36 9.91 10.90
N ASN A 308 -20.90 11.03 11.46
CA ASN A 308 -21.47 12.35 11.24
C ASN A 308 -20.53 13.49 11.70
N PHE A 309 -20.87 14.75 11.41
CA PHE A 309 -20.14 15.95 11.87
C PHE A 309 -20.95 16.88 12.78
N HIS A 310 -22.22 16.58 13.02
CA HIS A 310 -23.02 17.36 13.97
C HIS A 310 -22.62 16.98 15.40
N CYS A 311 -22.33 17.97 16.24
CA CYS A 311 -22.07 17.74 17.66
C CYS A 311 -23.05 18.54 18.53
N ASN A 312 -23.37 18.05 19.73
CA ASN A 312 -24.11 18.84 20.73
C ASN A 312 -23.20 19.76 21.56
N LEU A 313 -21.89 19.74 21.30
CA LEU A 313 -20.88 20.62 21.89
C LEU A 313 -20.25 21.46 20.78
N ALA A 314 -19.67 22.60 21.16
CA ALA A 314 -18.93 23.49 20.26
C ALA A 314 -17.52 23.72 20.85
N CYS A 315 -16.74 22.65 20.95
CA CYS A 315 -15.41 22.73 21.54
C CYS A 315 -14.51 23.67 20.73
N ASP A 316 -13.79 24.54 21.40
CA ASP A 316 -12.86 25.50 20.78
C ASP A 316 -11.66 24.84 20.09
N TYR A 317 -11.33 23.59 20.45
CA TYR A 317 -10.25 22.83 19.82
C TYR A 317 -10.69 21.72 18.85
N CYS A 318 -11.95 21.65 18.45
CA CYS A 318 -12.43 20.53 17.62
C CYS A 318 -11.64 20.42 16.31
N ALA A 319 -10.85 19.35 16.15
CA ALA A 319 -9.90 19.17 15.03
C ALA A 319 -10.59 19.07 13.65
N VAL A 320 -11.87 18.70 13.62
CA VAL A 320 -12.68 18.54 12.40
C VAL A 320 -13.87 19.51 12.33
N ALA A 321 -13.80 20.61 13.08
CA ALA A 321 -14.80 21.68 13.09
C ALA A 321 -16.25 21.21 13.33
N SER A 322 -16.44 20.10 14.05
CA SER A 322 -17.76 19.59 14.40
C SER A 322 -18.42 20.48 15.45
N SER A 323 -19.70 20.78 15.26
CA SER A 323 -20.45 21.69 16.14
C SER A 323 -21.97 21.51 15.95
N PRO A 324 -22.83 22.18 16.74
CA PRO A 324 -24.27 22.18 16.50
C PRO A 324 -24.67 22.92 15.22
N LYS A 325 -23.75 23.69 14.64
CA LYS A 325 -23.94 24.45 13.40
C LYS A 325 -23.29 23.78 12.19
N ALA A 326 -22.62 22.65 12.37
CA ALA A 326 -21.99 21.92 11.28
C ALA A 326 -23.05 21.46 10.27
N ALA A 327 -22.70 21.51 8.99
CA ALA A 327 -23.58 21.04 7.93
C ALA A 327 -23.93 19.55 8.15
N PRO A 328 -25.18 19.12 7.89
CA PRO A 328 -25.57 17.72 8.02
C PRO A 328 -24.81 16.86 7.01
N ARG A 329 -23.82 16.13 7.52
CA ARG A 329 -23.04 15.11 6.82
C ARG A 329 -23.12 13.85 7.67
N THR A 330 -23.82 12.83 7.19
CA THR A 330 -24.17 11.64 7.95
C THR A 330 -24.07 10.42 7.04
N LEU A 331 -23.34 9.39 7.47
CA LEU A 331 -23.25 8.13 6.72
C LEU A 331 -24.56 7.34 6.82
N SER A 332 -24.99 6.72 5.73
CA SER A 332 -26.14 5.82 5.78
C SER A 332 -25.76 4.48 6.40
N ALA A 333 -26.75 3.72 6.90
CA ALA A 333 -26.50 2.37 7.42
C ALA A 333 -26.02 1.41 6.32
N THR A 334 -26.54 1.56 5.10
CA THR A 334 -26.12 0.77 3.94
C THR A 334 -24.64 1.00 3.63
N ASP A 335 -24.22 2.27 3.54
CA ASP A 335 -22.83 2.62 3.23
C ASP A 335 -21.89 2.16 4.34
N PHE A 336 -22.30 2.32 5.60
CA PHE A 336 -21.52 1.87 6.75
C PHE A 336 -21.34 0.34 6.77
N HIS A 337 -22.39 -0.44 6.48
CA HIS A 337 -22.28 -1.90 6.44
C HIS A 337 -21.33 -2.36 5.32
N ALA A 338 -21.51 -1.80 4.11
CA ALA A 338 -20.63 -2.09 2.98
C ALA A 338 -19.17 -1.76 3.30
N LEU A 339 -18.94 -0.60 3.94
CA LEU A 339 -17.61 -0.18 4.37
C LEU A 339 -16.99 -1.14 5.40
N VAL A 340 -17.77 -1.64 6.36
CA VAL A 340 -17.27 -2.59 7.36
C VAL A 340 -16.89 -3.92 6.72
N ASP A 341 -17.70 -4.42 5.78
CA ASP A 341 -17.37 -5.66 5.07
C ASP A 341 -16.12 -5.47 4.20
N GLU A 342 -16.02 -4.34 3.49
CA GLU A 342 -14.82 -3.98 2.73
C GLU A 342 -13.58 -3.84 3.63
N ALA A 343 -13.73 -3.31 4.85
CA ALA A 343 -12.62 -3.19 5.80
C ALA A 343 -12.08 -4.57 6.22
N VAL A 344 -12.97 -5.55 6.41
CA VAL A 344 -12.58 -6.94 6.70
C VAL A 344 -11.79 -7.51 5.52
N ASP A 345 -12.30 -7.37 4.30
CA ASP A 345 -11.66 -7.89 3.08
C ASP A 345 -10.30 -7.20 2.81
N ALA A 346 -10.18 -5.92 3.15
CA ALA A 346 -8.95 -5.15 3.04
C ALA A 346 -7.93 -5.41 4.17
N GLY A 347 -8.26 -6.29 5.12
CA GLY A 347 -7.36 -6.72 6.19
C GLY A 347 -7.23 -5.75 7.38
N PHE A 348 -8.22 -4.88 7.59
CA PHE A 348 -8.30 -4.10 8.83
C PHE A 348 -8.68 -5.01 10.00
N THR A 349 -8.11 -4.76 11.17
CA THR A 349 -8.27 -5.58 12.37
C THR A 349 -9.06 -4.89 13.47
N GLU A 350 -9.31 -3.58 13.34
CA GLU A 350 -10.05 -2.78 14.32
C GLU A 350 -10.76 -1.60 13.64
N LEU A 351 -11.92 -1.20 14.18
CA LEU A 351 -12.73 -0.08 13.71
C LEU A 351 -12.87 1.00 14.78
N TYR A 352 -12.60 2.25 14.43
CA TYR A 352 -12.87 3.43 15.26
C TYR A 352 -14.06 4.20 14.69
N VAL A 353 -15.20 4.10 15.37
CA VAL A 353 -16.44 4.80 15.03
C VAL A 353 -16.47 6.12 15.79
N THR A 354 -16.39 7.22 15.06
CA THR A 354 -16.36 8.58 15.61
C THR A 354 -17.31 9.49 14.84
N GLY A 355 -17.23 10.79 15.09
CA GLY A 355 -18.05 11.83 14.50
C GLY A 355 -17.99 13.11 15.31
N GLY A 356 -18.91 14.04 15.03
CA GLY A 356 -19.16 15.16 15.93
C GLY A 356 -19.65 14.65 17.29
N GLU A 357 -20.82 14.02 17.31
CA GLU A 357 -21.25 13.14 18.40
C GLU A 357 -21.96 11.92 17.79
N PRO A 358 -21.37 10.71 17.81
CA PRO A 358 -21.97 9.53 17.18
C PRO A 358 -23.37 9.21 17.67
N PHE A 359 -23.71 9.49 18.93
CA PHE A 359 -25.05 9.21 19.45
C PHE A 359 -26.13 10.19 18.99
N LEU A 360 -25.79 11.23 18.23
CA LEU A 360 -26.76 12.00 17.44
C LEU A 360 -27.19 11.28 16.16
N HIS A 361 -26.39 10.33 15.66
CA HIS A 361 -26.78 9.50 14.54
C HIS A 361 -27.99 8.62 14.91
N PRO A 362 -29.10 8.66 14.17
CA PRO A 362 -30.35 8.00 14.55
C PRO A 362 -30.23 6.48 14.63
N GLY A 363 -29.36 5.89 13.81
CA GLY A 363 -29.10 4.44 13.72
C GLY A 363 -27.85 3.94 14.46
N ILE A 364 -27.19 4.75 15.29
CA ILE A 364 -25.85 4.43 15.84
C ILE A 364 -25.75 3.03 16.47
N VAL A 365 -26.77 2.62 17.25
CA VAL A 365 -26.76 1.32 17.93
C VAL A 365 -26.73 0.18 16.91
N GLY A 366 -27.47 0.30 15.81
CA GLY A 366 -27.46 -0.71 14.73
C GLY A 366 -26.12 -0.75 14.00
N LEU A 367 -25.46 0.39 13.81
CA LEU A 367 -24.12 0.43 13.21
C LEU A 367 -23.09 -0.28 14.09
N LEU A 368 -23.12 -0.03 15.41
CA LEU A 368 -22.23 -0.68 16.37
C LEU A 368 -22.54 -2.19 16.49
N ASP A 369 -23.82 -2.57 16.48
CA ASP A 369 -24.25 -3.96 16.43
C ASP A 369 -23.63 -4.69 15.23
N TYR A 370 -23.75 -4.09 14.04
CA TYR A 370 -23.16 -4.63 12.82
C TYR A 370 -21.65 -4.75 12.92
N ALA A 371 -20.96 -3.65 13.24
CA ALA A 371 -19.50 -3.59 13.29
C ALA A 371 -18.90 -4.62 14.26
N THR A 372 -19.46 -4.73 15.47
CA THR A 372 -18.92 -5.61 16.54
C THR A 372 -19.00 -7.10 16.24
N THR A 373 -19.81 -7.52 15.26
CA THR A 373 -19.83 -8.92 14.79
C THR A 373 -18.75 -9.21 13.74
N ARG A 374 -18.15 -8.18 13.15
CA ARG A 374 -17.05 -8.30 12.16
C ARG A 374 -15.70 -7.99 12.81
N LEU A 375 -15.58 -6.83 13.45
CA LEU A 375 -14.32 -6.29 13.97
C LEU A 375 -14.46 -5.81 15.43
N PRO A 376 -13.40 -5.93 16.25
CA PRO A 376 -13.24 -5.09 17.43
C PRO A 376 -13.54 -3.62 17.08
N THR A 377 -14.45 -3.02 17.83
CA THR A 377 -14.97 -1.69 17.53
C THR A 377 -14.81 -0.77 18.74
N VAL A 378 -14.22 0.39 18.53
CA VAL A 378 -14.16 1.49 19.49
C VAL A 378 -15.14 2.57 19.05
N VAL A 379 -16.05 3.00 19.93
CA VAL A 379 -16.92 4.17 19.68
C VAL A 379 -16.49 5.35 20.53
N MET A 380 -16.25 6.49 19.90
CA MET A 380 -15.85 7.72 20.58
C MET A 380 -17.05 8.64 20.79
N THR A 381 -17.39 8.95 22.04
CA THR A 381 -18.57 9.77 22.40
C THR A 381 -18.27 10.72 23.54
N ASN A 382 -18.94 11.86 23.61
CA ASN A 382 -18.93 12.72 24.79
C ASN A 382 -19.68 12.13 25.99
N ALA A 383 -20.33 10.96 25.84
CA ALA A 383 -21.07 10.24 26.87
C ALA A 383 -22.31 10.97 27.45
N MET A 384 -22.67 12.16 26.95
CA MET A 384 -23.75 13.00 27.50
C MET A 384 -25.16 12.60 27.04
N LEU A 385 -25.25 11.68 26.07
CA LEU A 385 -26.49 11.27 25.40
C LEU A 385 -26.92 9.83 25.71
N LEU A 386 -26.23 9.15 26.63
CA LEU A 386 -26.40 7.74 26.94
C LEU A 386 -27.59 7.50 27.86
N ARG A 387 -28.81 7.76 27.38
CA ARG A 387 -30.07 7.57 28.13
C ARG A 387 -31.15 6.96 27.24
N GLY A 388 -32.19 6.41 27.86
CA GLY A 388 -33.35 5.83 27.16
C GLY A 388 -32.93 4.75 26.15
N ARG A 389 -33.42 4.88 24.90
CA ARG A 389 -33.14 3.91 23.83
C ARG A 389 -31.65 3.66 23.56
N ARG A 390 -30.79 4.67 23.75
CA ARG A 390 -29.34 4.55 23.50
C ARG A 390 -28.66 3.71 24.58
N ALA A 391 -29.04 3.92 25.83
CA ALA A 391 -28.55 3.13 26.96
C ALA A 391 -29.02 1.68 26.86
N ALA A 392 -30.30 1.45 26.54
CA ALA A 392 -30.82 0.11 26.30
C ALA A 392 -30.10 -0.61 25.15
N GLY A 393 -29.82 0.13 24.07
CA GLY A 393 -29.02 -0.37 22.94
C GLY A 393 -27.60 -0.74 23.34
N LEU A 394 -26.90 0.13 24.06
CA LEU A 394 -25.55 -0.16 24.58
C LEU A 394 -25.53 -1.35 25.53
N SER A 395 -26.53 -1.45 26.42
CA SER A 395 -26.68 -2.61 27.31
C SER A 395 -26.81 -3.91 26.53
N ALA A 396 -27.54 -3.92 25.42
CA ALA A 396 -27.66 -5.10 24.56
C ALA A 396 -26.35 -5.44 23.80
N LEU A 397 -25.43 -4.47 23.68
CA LEU A 397 -24.10 -4.66 23.11
C LEU A 397 -23.03 -4.96 24.17
N ALA A 398 -23.37 -4.91 25.47
CA ALA A 398 -22.46 -5.27 26.53
C ALA A 398 -22.00 -6.74 26.36
N GLY A 399 -20.70 -6.99 26.54
CA GLY A 399 -20.09 -8.31 26.32
C GLY A 399 -19.70 -8.61 24.86
N ARG A 400 -19.99 -7.72 23.91
CA ARG A 400 -19.41 -7.77 22.57
C ARG A 400 -18.00 -7.19 22.54
N LYS A 401 -17.34 -7.26 21.39
CA LYS A 401 -16.04 -6.61 21.12
C LYS A 401 -16.19 -5.08 20.95
N LEU A 402 -16.90 -4.44 21.88
CA LEU A 402 -17.18 -3.00 21.87
C LEU A 402 -16.43 -2.33 23.01
N THR A 403 -15.60 -1.34 22.66
CA THR A 403 -15.01 -0.41 23.62
C THR A 403 -15.68 0.95 23.46
N VAL A 404 -16.07 1.57 24.57
CA VAL A 404 -16.50 2.96 24.56
C VAL A 404 -15.33 3.83 24.98
N GLN A 405 -15.06 4.88 24.21
CA GLN A 405 -14.10 5.89 24.56
C GLN A 405 -14.81 7.23 24.73
N THR A 406 -14.46 7.94 25.80
CA THR A 406 -14.96 9.29 26.07
C THR A 406 -13.82 10.24 26.42
N SER A 407 -14.14 11.49 26.70
CA SER A 407 -13.13 12.50 27.02
C SER A 407 -13.49 13.30 28.27
N LEU A 408 -12.50 13.51 29.13
CA LEU A 408 -12.61 14.27 30.37
C LEU A 408 -11.38 15.16 30.53
N ASP A 409 -11.50 16.42 30.10
CA ASP A 409 -10.36 17.36 30.06
C ASP A 409 -10.05 18.08 31.39
N GLY A 410 -10.65 17.64 32.50
CA GLY A 410 -10.45 18.26 33.80
C GLY A 410 -11.17 17.52 34.91
N ALA A 411 -10.59 17.55 36.11
CA ALA A 411 -11.15 17.02 37.34
C ALA A 411 -12.22 17.94 37.93
N THR A 412 -12.30 19.18 37.44
CA THR A 412 -13.29 20.18 37.89
C THR A 412 -14.19 20.65 36.75
N PRO A 413 -15.42 21.15 37.05
CA PRO A 413 -16.24 21.82 36.05
C PRO A 413 -15.53 22.99 35.39
N ALA A 414 -14.73 23.77 36.14
CA ALA A 414 -14.06 24.95 35.63
C ALA A 414 -13.09 24.60 34.50
N ALA A 415 -12.25 23.58 34.67
CA ALA A 415 -11.28 23.18 33.65
C ALA A 415 -11.93 22.48 32.45
N HIS A 416 -12.85 21.55 32.68
CA HIS A 416 -13.48 20.80 31.59
C HIS A 416 -14.47 21.65 30.78
N ASP A 417 -15.32 22.44 31.45
CA ASP A 417 -16.35 23.23 30.77
C ASP A 417 -15.74 24.42 30.01
N ALA A 418 -14.53 24.86 30.36
CA ALA A 418 -13.86 25.98 29.69
C ALA A 418 -13.77 25.76 28.17
N HIS A 419 -13.44 24.54 27.76
CA HIS A 419 -13.31 24.19 26.35
C HIS A 419 -14.55 23.51 25.78
N ARG A 420 -15.26 22.69 26.57
CA ARG A 420 -16.37 21.85 26.08
C ARG A 420 -17.75 22.47 26.26
N GLY A 421 -17.86 23.56 27.03
CA GLY A 421 -19.09 24.28 27.30
C GLY A 421 -19.71 23.97 28.66
N ALA A 422 -20.48 24.92 29.18
CA ALA A 422 -21.04 24.87 30.54
C ALA A 422 -21.92 23.64 30.80
N GLY A 423 -21.69 22.98 31.94
CA GLY A 423 -22.40 21.80 32.40
C GLY A 423 -22.01 20.51 31.67
N SER A 424 -20.96 20.52 30.84
CA SER A 424 -20.50 19.31 30.14
C SER A 424 -19.82 18.33 31.12
N TRP A 425 -19.04 18.82 32.08
CA TRP A 425 -18.32 17.98 33.06
C TRP A 425 -19.26 17.05 33.83
N LEU A 426 -20.32 17.60 34.41
CA LEU A 426 -21.29 16.83 35.19
C LEU A 426 -21.97 15.76 34.32
N ARG A 427 -22.35 16.13 33.09
CA ARG A 427 -23.04 15.23 32.16
C ARG A 427 -22.12 14.12 31.64
N THR A 428 -20.85 14.42 31.42
CA THR A 428 -19.81 13.45 31.05
C THR A 428 -19.58 12.46 32.20
N LEU A 429 -19.45 12.94 33.44
CA LEU A 429 -19.30 12.07 34.61
C LEU A 429 -20.51 11.17 34.84
N ASP A 430 -21.73 11.68 34.69
CA ASP A 430 -22.95 10.86 34.73
C ASP A 430 -22.94 9.79 33.63
N GLY A 431 -22.45 10.14 32.43
CA GLY A 431 -22.26 9.22 31.33
C GLY A 431 -21.24 8.12 31.64
N ILE A 432 -20.11 8.47 32.23
CA ILE A 432 -19.05 7.53 32.66
C ILE A 432 -19.61 6.55 33.70
N ARG A 433 -20.29 7.04 34.75
CA ARG A 433 -20.93 6.19 35.77
C ARG A 433 -21.91 5.22 35.14
N HIS A 434 -22.77 5.72 34.24
CA HIS A 434 -23.74 4.87 33.57
C HIS A 434 -23.07 3.80 32.70
N LEU A 435 -21.97 4.11 32.00
CA LEU A 435 -21.22 3.12 31.23
C LEU A 435 -20.60 2.04 32.12
N VAL A 436 -20.07 2.42 33.29
CA VAL A 436 -19.58 1.47 34.30
C VAL A 436 -20.72 0.57 34.79
N ASP A 437 -21.88 1.13 35.13
CA ASP A 437 -23.07 0.37 35.58
C ASP A 437 -23.59 -0.61 34.51
N LEU A 438 -23.42 -0.28 33.23
CA LEU A 438 -23.80 -1.14 32.09
C LEU A 438 -22.79 -2.26 31.82
N GLY A 439 -21.66 -2.31 32.52
CA GLY A 439 -20.58 -3.27 32.24
C GLY A 439 -19.74 -2.92 31.00
N LEU A 440 -19.75 -1.65 30.59
CA LEU A 440 -18.95 -1.09 29.49
C LEU A 440 -18.01 0.01 30.01
N PRO A 441 -17.09 -0.28 30.95
CA PRO A 441 -16.22 0.74 31.53
C PRO A 441 -15.42 1.44 30.42
N PRO A 442 -15.54 2.77 30.26
CA PRO A 442 -14.95 3.45 29.12
C PRO A 442 -13.43 3.60 29.26
N ARG A 443 -12.77 3.78 28.12
CA ARG A 443 -11.48 4.48 28.05
C ARG A 443 -11.74 5.99 28.06
N VAL A 444 -10.91 6.75 28.73
CA VAL A 444 -11.03 8.20 28.88
C VAL A 444 -9.78 8.85 28.32
N ALA A 445 -9.97 9.80 27.42
CA ALA A 445 -8.91 10.65 26.90
C ALA A 445 -9.01 12.06 27.48
N LEU A 446 -7.89 12.71 27.74
CA LEU A 446 -7.79 14.14 28.03
C LEU A 446 -7.05 14.81 26.87
N THR A 447 -7.62 15.87 26.30
CA THR A 447 -6.86 16.75 25.40
C THR A 447 -6.06 17.72 26.27
N GLU A 448 -4.74 17.59 26.24
CA GLU A 448 -3.83 18.43 27.01
C GLU A 448 -3.74 19.82 26.40
N THR A 449 -4.05 20.82 27.22
CA THR A 449 -3.90 22.23 26.94
C THR A 449 -3.01 22.86 28.01
N PRO A 450 -2.40 24.03 27.74
CA PRO A 450 -1.64 24.74 28.77
C PRO A 450 -2.45 25.04 30.05
N ASP A 451 -3.78 25.08 29.94
CA ASP A 451 -4.68 25.40 31.05
C ASP A 451 -5.05 24.18 31.91
N ASN A 452 -4.87 22.95 31.42
CA ASN A 452 -5.31 21.73 32.11
C ASN A 452 -4.21 20.69 32.37
N THR A 453 -2.97 20.90 31.91
CA THR A 453 -1.82 19.99 32.16
C THR A 453 -1.69 19.63 33.64
N ASP A 454 -1.83 20.62 34.54
CA ASP A 454 -1.70 20.40 35.98
C ASP A 454 -2.86 19.59 36.59
N GLU A 455 -3.98 19.42 35.87
CA GLU A 455 -5.13 18.61 36.30
C GLU A 455 -4.98 17.11 35.99
N ILE A 456 -4.02 16.69 35.16
CA ILE A 456 -3.83 15.28 34.74
C ILE A 456 -3.80 14.30 35.94
N PRO A 457 -3.05 14.56 37.03
CA PRO A 457 -3.07 13.67 38.20
C PRO A 457 -4.42 13.64 38.91
N ALA A 458 -5.12 14.78 38.97
CA ALA A 458 -6.43 14.87 39.61
C ALA A 458 -7.51 14.13 38.79
N VAL A 459 -7.45 14.21 37.46
CA VAL A 459 -8.30 13.42 36.56
C VAL A 459 -8.04 11.92 36.76
N THR A 460 -6.78 11.52 36.83
CA THR A 460 -6.40 10.12 37.09
C THR A 460 -7.00 9.60 38.40
N ALA A 461 -6.92 10.38 39.48
CA ALA A 461 -7.50 10.03 40.78
C ALA A 461 -9.03 9.94 40.72
N LEU A 462 -9.69 10.90 40.06
CA LEU A 462 -11.14 10.89 39.86
C LEU A 462 -11.61 9.67 39.08
N LEU A 463 -10.90 9.28 38.03
CA LEU A 463 -11.20 8.07 37.25
C LEU A 463 -11.03 6.80 38.09
N ALA A 464 -9.99 6.73 38.93
CA ALA A 464 -9.79 5.61 39.85
C ALA A 464 -10.95 5.48 40.87
N GLU A 465 -11.47 6.60 41.39
CA GLU A 465 -12.66 6.62 42.26
C GLU A 465 -13.92 6.09 41.55
N LEU A 466 -14.01 6.26 40.22
CA LEU A 466 -15.09 5.74 39.39
C LEU A 466 -14.88 4.28 38.97
N GLY A 467 -13.83 3.62 39.49
CA GLY A 467 -13.51 2.22 39.17
C GLY A 467 -12.78 2.03 37.84
N LEU A 468 -12.22 3.10 37.26
CA LEU A 468 -11.45 3.04 36.03
C LEU A 468 -9.95 3.05 36.37
N PRO A 469 -9.21 1.95 36.11
CA PRO A 469 -7.79 1.89 36.41
C PRO A 469 -6.98 2.84 35.50
N ALA A 470 -5.72 3.11 35.86
CA ALA A 470 -4.80 3.92 35.04
C ALA A 470 -4.69 3.41 33.59
N GLY A 471 -4.94 2.12 33.37
CA GLY A 471 -5.03 1.48 32.05
C GLY A 471 -6.08 2.06 31.10
N HIS A 472 -7.04 2.81 31.63
CA HIS A 472 -8.16 3.37 30.87
C HIS A 472 -8.00 4.87 30.62
N PHE A 473 -6.90 5.48 31.03
CA PHE A 473 -6.68 6.92 30.89
C PHE A 473 -5.50 7.21 29.96
N ALA A 474 -5.67 8.17 29.06
CA ALA A 474 -4.61 8.65 28.20
C ALA A 474 -4.72 10.15 27.95
N VAL A 475 -3.56 10.76 27.72
CA VAL A 475 -3.42 12.19 27.46
C VAL A 475 -3.03 12.37 25.99
N ARG A 476 -3.72 13.27 25.31
CA ARG A 476 -3.50 13.56 23.89
C ARG A 476 -3.05 15.00 23.73
N PRO A 477 -2.12 15.31 22.82
CA PRO A 477 -1.76 16.69 22.58
C PRO A 477 -2.95 17.46 21.97
N LEU A 478 -3.07 18.73 22.33
CA LEU A 478 -3.84 19.68 21.53
C LEU A 478 -3.30 19.69 20.10
N LEU A 479 -4.20 19.69 19.11
CA LEU A 479 -3.84 19.70 17.70
C LEU A 479 -4.16 21.05 17.08
N ARG A 480 -3.25 21.56 16.26
CA ARG A 480 -3.43 22.80 15.50
C ARG A 480 -4.24 22.55 14.23
N ARG A 481 -5.52 22.20 14.39
CA ARG A 481 -6.47 21.91 13.30
C ARG A 481 -7.89 22.27 13.69
N GLY A 482 -8.75 22.40 12.68
CA GLY A 482 -10.17 22.67 12.86
C GLY A 482 -10.39 24.04 13.48
N PHE A 483 -10.90 24.08 14.71
CA PHE A 483 -11.09 25.33 15.45
C PHE A 483 -9.86 25.78 16.26
N SER A 484 -8.86 24.91 16.48
CA SER A 484 -7.67 25.27 17.23
C SER A 484 -6.57 25.84 16.34
N GLU A 485 -6.10 27.03 16.69
CA GLU A 485 -4.93 27.68 16.08
C GLU A 485 -3.61 27.33 16.82
N ALA A 486 -3.69 26.54 17.89
CA ALA A 486 -2.55 26.14 18.73
C ALA A 486 -2.43 24.61 18.85
N GLY A 487 -1.28 24.14 19.32
CA GLY A 487 -1.01 22.72 19.54
C GLY A 487 -0.04 22.13 18.51
N ALA A 488 0.07 20.80 18.51
CA ALA A 488 0.89 20.06 17.59
C ALA A 488 0.33 20.13 16.16
N GLU A 489 1.21 20.39 15.20
CA GLU A 489 0.90 20.21 13.79
C GLU A 489 0.95 18.73 13.45
N ILE A 490 -0.07 18.27 12.75
CA ILE A 490 -0.08 16.99 12.06
C ILE A 490 -0.23 17.30 10.58
N GLY A 491 0.16 16.39 9.71
CA GLY A 491 0.26 16.58 8.26
C GLY A 491 0.68 15.27 7.62
N GLU A 492 0.60 15.16 6.30
CA GLU A 492 1.04 13.94 5.58
C GLU A 492 2.55 13.67 5.78
N ASP A 493 3.32 14.72 6.02
CA ASP A 493 4.75 14.72 6.28
C ASP A 493 5.12 14.48 7.76
N SER A 494 4.18 14.72 8.67
CA SER A 494 4.43 14.82 10.12
C SER A 494 3.65 13.80 10.95
N SER A 495 2.72 13.07 10.34
CA SER A 495 1.92 12.03 10.99
C SER A 495 1.93 10.73 10.19
N ILE A 496 1.95 9.60 10.90
CA ILE A 496 1.59 8.32 10.28
C ILE A 496 0.14 8.36 9.78
N PRO A 497 -0.15 7.72 8.64
CA PRO A 497 -1.52 7.64 8.16
C PRO A 497 -2.35 6.68 9.02
N GLU A 498 -3.55 7.12 9.32
CA GLU A 498 -4.61 6.33 9.92
C GLU A 498 -5.86 6.52 9.05
N LEU A 499 -5.99 5.67 8.02
CA LEU A 499 -6.99 5.85 6.96
C LEU A 499 -8.37 6.09 7.57
N THR A 500 -8.98 7.19 7.14
CA THR A 500 -10.25 7.67 7.70
C THR A 500 -11.29 7.85 6.61
N VAL A 501 -12.49 7.35 6.86
CA VAL A 501 -13.64 7.48 5.95
C VAL A 501 -14.66 8.43 6.56
N THR A 502 -15.17 9.33 5.73
CA THR A 502 -16.22 10.28 6.07
C THR A 502 -17.31 10.23 5.00
N ALA A 503 -18.39 11.01 5.17
CA ALA A 503 -19.38 11.22 4.12
C ALA A 503 -18.81 11.96 2.89
N ASP A 504 -17.68 12.64 3.04
CA ASP A 504 -17.06 13.45 1.98
C ASP A 504 -15.96 12.67 1.23
N GLY A 505 -15.38 11.65 1.85
CA GLY A 505 -14.38 10.80 1.20
C GLY A 505 -13.38 10.15 2.15
N LEU A 506 -12.22 9.82 1.60
CA LEU A 506 -11.08 9.25 2.28
C LEU A 506 -10.10 10.35 2.72
N HIS A 507 -9.56 10.21 3.92
CA HIS A 507 -8.64 11.14 4.53
C HIS A 507 -7.44 10.40 5.13
N TRP A 508 -6.29 11.08 5.16
CA TRP A 508 -5.03 10.58 5.69
C TRP A 508 -5.13 10.17 7.17
N HIS A 509 -5.88 10.93 7.96
CA HIS A 509 -5.90 10.80 9.42
C HIS A 509 -7.19 11.37 10.05
N PRO A 510 -7.68 10.82 11.18
CA PRO A 510 -8.98 11.21 11.76
C PRO A 510 -9.05 12.66 12.22
N ALA A 511 -7.94 13.21 12.73
CA ALA A 511 -7.89 14.62 13.13
C ALA A 511 -7.81 15.62 11.96
N GLY A 512 -7.82 15.13 10.71
CA GLY A 512 -7.91 15.93 9.48
C GLY A 512 -9.10 15.57 8.62
N ALA A 513 -10.12 14.93 9.18
CA ALA A 513 -11.24 14.38 8.45
C ALA A 513 -12.30 15.43 8.03
N ASP A 514 -11.92 16.71 7.91
CA ASP A 514 -12.81 17.78 7.43
C ASP A 514 -12.20 18.51 6.23
N LEU A 515 -12.91 18.51 5.10
CA LEU A 515 -12.45 19.15 3.87
C LEU A 515 -12.25 20.66 4.01
N GLY A 516 -13.06 21.32 4.84
CA GLY A 516 -13.02 22.78 5.00
C GLY A 516 -11.80 23.23 5.76
N THR A 517 -11.45 22.52 6.83
CA THR A 517 -10.33 22.89 7.72
C THR A 517 -9.05 22.08 7.50
N SER A 518 -9.08 21.02 6.71
CA SER A 518 -7.92 20.14 6.46
C SER A 518 -7.91 19.56 5.04
N PRO A 519 -7.94 20.42 4.00
CA PRO A 519 -7.89 19.97 2.61
C PRO A 519 -6.58 19.26 2.25
N ASP A 520 -5.51 19.52 3.01
CA ASP A 520 -4.20 18.90 2.87
C ASP A 520 -4.19 17.41 3.26
N LEU A 521 -5.15 16.95 4.07
CA LEU A 521 -5.29 15.55 4.48
C LEU A 521 -6.36 14.78 3.70
N TYR A 522 -6.90 15.37 2.64
CA TYR A 522 -7.85 14.69 1.76
C TYR A 522 -7.15 13.81 0.74
N LEU A 523 -7.65 12.58 0.60
CA LEU A 523 -7.08 11.57 -0.29
C LEU A 523 -7.91 11.40 -1.56
N ALA A 524 -9.20 11.11 -1.41
CA ALA A 524 -10.05 10.68 -2.50
C ALA A 524 -11.54 10.87 -2.18
N PRO A 525 -12.41 11.02 -3.18
CA PRO A 525 -13.85 11.24 -2.96
C PRO A 525 -14.54 10.00 -2.40
N GLY A 526 -15.72 10.21 -1.81
CA GLY A 526 -16.63 9.16 -1.36
C GLY A 526 -16.91 8.10 -2.44
N GLY A 527 -16.96 6.83 -2.04
CA GLY A 527 -17.13 5.68 -2.94
C GLY A 527 -15.82 5.15 -3.53
N THR A 528 -14.67 5.77 -3.22
CA THR A 528 -13.35 5.20 -3.52
C THR A 528 -13.12 3.95 -2.67
N PRO A 529 -12.76 2.79 -3.25
CA PRO A 529 -12.47 1.57 -2.49
C PRO A 529 -11.32 1.77 -1.48
N LEU A 530 -11.42 1.13 -0.32
CA LEU A 530 -10.38 1.11 0.71
C LEU A 530 -9.05 0.58 0.17
N ALA A 531 -9.06 -0.39 -0.74
CA ALA A 531 -7.85 -0.87 -1.41
C ALA A 531 -7.11 0.27 -2.13
N ALA A 532 -7.83 1.08 -2.91
CA ALA A 532 -7.26 2.26 -3.58
C ALA A 532 -6.81 3.33 -2.56
N GLY A 533 -7.54 3.49 -1.45
CA GLY A 533 -7.11 4.34 -0.34
C GLY A 533 -5.77 3.90 0.26
N LYS A 534 -5.56 2.59 0.45
CA LYS A 534 -4.31 2.02 0.95
C LYS A 534 -3.15 2.25 -0.01
N GLU A 535 -3.39 2.10 -1.32
CA GLU A 535 -2.41 2.40 -2.37
C GLU A 535 -2.01 3.87 -2.35
N LEU A 536 -2.99 4.80 -2.32
CA LEU A 536 -2.73 6.24 -2.31
C LEU A 536 -1.92 6.70 -1.10
N VAL A 537 -2.29 6.22 0.09
CA VAL A 537 -1.56 6.53 1.32
C VAL A 537 -0.11 6.03 1.25
N THR A 538 0.08 4.82 0.73
CA THR A 538 1.40 4.22 0.57
C THR A 538 2.26 4.99 -0.44
N GLU A 539 1.67 5.37 -1.57
CA GLU A 539 2.34 6.16 -2.61
C GLU A 539 2.78 7.52 -2.06
N ARG A 540 1.90 8.24 -1.36
CA ARG A 540 2.24 9.54 -0.74
C ARG A 540 3.33 9.40 0.31
N PHE A 541 3.27 8.37 1.16
CA PHE A 541 4.31 8.09 2.14
C PHE A 541 5.69 7.88 1.51
N PHE A 542 5.79 7.06 0.45
CA PHE A 542 7.06 6.84 -0.23
C PHE A 542 7.54 8.07 -1.00
N THR A 543 6.62 8.86 -1.57
CA THR A 543 6.95 10.13 -2.21
C THR A 543 7.57 11.11 -1.20
N ALA A 544 6.98 11.24 -0.01
CA ALA A 544 7.52 12.07 1.06
C ALA A 544 8.91 11.60 1.48
N ARG A 545 9.07 10.30 1.78
CA ARG A 545 10.35 9.68 2.17
C ARG A 545 11.47 9.92 1.16
N LEU A 546 11.16 9.87 -0.14
CA LEU A 546 12.16 10.09 -1.19
C LEU A 546 12.65 11.55 -1.27
N ASN A 547 11.83 12.52 -0.85
CA ASN A 547 12.15 13.93 -0.97
C ASN A 547 13.11 14.45 0.12
N ASP A 548 12.94 13.99 1.37
CA ASP A 548 13.69 14.52 2.52
C ASP A 548 14.50 13.46 3.30
N GLY A 549 14.33 12.18 2.97
CA GLY A 549 15.00 11.06 3.63
C GLY A 549 14.50 10.77 5.06
N SER A 550 13.43 11.44 5.52
CA SER A 550 12.90 11.29 6.87
C SER A 550 11.78 10.23 6.93
N LEU A 551 11.60 9.60 8.10
CA LEU A 551 10.42 8.80 8.41
C LEU A 551 9.40 9.71 9.11
N PRO A 552 8.12 9.75 8.69
CA PRO A 552 7.10 10.53 9.38
C PRO A 552 6.97 10.07 10.83
N ARG A 553 6.73 11.02 11.73
CA ARG A 553 6.58 10.74 13.16
C ARG A 553 5.21 10.10 13.43
N PRO A 554 5.10 9.11 14.32
CA PRO A 554 3.81 8.66 14.82
C PRO A 554 3.12 9.82 15.56
N VAL A 555 1.86 10.08 15.23
CA VAL A 555 0.98 10.90 16.06
C VAL A 555 -0.25 10.06 16.32
N HIS A 556 -0.41 9.58 17.55
CA HIS A 556 -1.47 8.64 17.88
C HIS A 556 -2.76 9.39 18.26
N CYS A 557 -3.80 9.26 17.43
CA CYS A 557 -5.13 9.78 17.73
C CYS A 557 -6.08 8.74 18.36
N ALA A 558 -5.66 7.49 18.48
CA ALA A 558 -6.34 6.41 19.20
C ALA A 558 -5.85 6.31 20.66
N VAL A 559 -6.69 5.76 21.56
CA VAL A 559 -6.36 5.48 22.97
C VAL A 559 -6.67 4.04 23.32
#